data_AF-A0A9D4QG88-F1
#
_entry.id   AF-A0A9D4QG88-F1
#
_cell.length_a   1.000
_cell.length_b   1.000
_cell.length_c   1.000
_cell.angle_alpha   90.00
_cell.angle_beta   90.00
_cell.angle_gamma   90.00
#
_symmetry.space_group_name_H-M   'P 1'
#
loop_
_entity.id
_entity.type
_entity.pdbx_description
1 polymer ?
#
loop_
_entity_poly.entity_id
_entity_poly.type
_entity_poly.pdbx_seq_one_letter_code
_entity_poly.pdbx_strand_id
1 'polypeptide(L)'
;MGHAGRNVHATARHFSIDRKRVREWDKKFDSLLQQNFGTAKLRRKLSNGAPVFSEEVDDALFEFLERERSAGRAVSNRLLSEEAVKIARSLQLGNFAASSQYIKRWKKRFGVTMRQFTNDSQKTPDDFSKAAKAFRSAVNSLRARHDYTPYNMCNMDQTMVRMDSPASRTNNVVGESTVRIANTGCARRGFTVALAACASGGHKLPAFVVLKEPSGRIPTKAFMSLRIPGE
;
A
#
# COMPACT_ATOMS: atom_id res chain seq x y z
N MET A 1 44.45 26.06 7.00
CA MET A 1 44.86 24.65 6.71
C MET A 1 45.06 24.53 5.21
N GLY A 2 46.17 23.91 4.79
CA GLY A 2 46.79 24.09 3.47
C GLY A 2 46.10 23.42 2.28
N HIS A 3 46.25 24.04 1.12
CA HIS A 3 45.81 23.60 -0.21
C HIS A 3 46.54 22.32 -0.71
N ALA A 4 46.29 21.17 -0.06
CA ALA A 4 46.78 19.87 -0.50
C ALA A 4 45.61 19.05 -1.09
N GLY A 5 45.30 19.24 -2.37
CA GLY A 5 44.20 18.47 -2.99
C GLY A 5 43.86 18.71 -4.46
N ARG A 6 44.64 19.45 -5.24
CA ARG A 6 44.27 19.84 -6.64
C ARG A 6 44.88 18.97 -7.74
N ASN A 7 45.24 17.70 -7.47
CA ASN A 7 45.81 16.85 -8.53
C ASN A 7 44.72 16.24 -9.43
N VAL A 8 44.29 17.02 -10.41
CA VAL A 8 43.32 16.62 -11.45
C VAL A 8 43.70 15.31 -12.14
N HIS A 9 45.00 15.06 -12.34
CA HIS A 9 45.48 13.83 -12.99
C HIS A 9 45.28 12.59 -12.13
N ALA A 10 45.58 12.68 -10.84
CA ALA A 10 45.39 11.58 -9.90
C ALA A 10 43.89 11.21 -9.79
N THR A 11 43.03 12.23 -9.66
CA THR A 11 41.57 12.04 -9.59
C THR A 11 41.00 11.46 -10.89
N ALA A 12 41.39 11.98 -12.05
CA ALA A 12 40.93 11.47 -13.34
C ALA A 12 41.32 10.00 -13.57
N ARG A 13 42.54 9.61 -13.17
CA ARG A 13 43.03 8.22 -13.28
C ARG A 13 42.31 7.29 -12.31
N HIS A 14 42.07 7.74 -11.08
CA HIS A 14 41.38 6.94 -10.07
C HIS A 14 39.93 6.63 -10.45
N PHE A 15 39.20 7.62 -10.96
CA PHE A 15 37.78 7.48 -11.31
C PHE A 15 37.53 7.11 -12.77
N SER A 16 38.58 7.01 -13.60
CA SER A 16 38.47 6.77 -15.06
C SER A 16 37.58 7.80 -15.77
N ILE A 17 37.72 9.07 -15.41
CA ILE A 17 36.93 10.19 -15.95
C ILE A 17 37.87 11.14 -16.72
N ASP A 18 37.38 11.76 -17.79
CA ASP A 18 38.14 12.78 -18.53
C ASP A 18 38.57 13.93 -17.60
N ARG A 19 39.86 14.27 -17.65
CA ARG A 19 40.48 15.41 -16.95
C ARG A 19 39.72 16.72 -17.20
N LYS A 20 39.13 16.91 -18.38
CA LYS A 20 38.32 18.08 -18.69
C LYS A 20 37.11 18.18 -17.77
N ARG A 21 36.42 17.07 -17.50
CA ARG A 21 35.25 17.01 -16.60
C ARG A 21 35.63 17.32 -15.15
N VAL A 22 36.77 16.80 -14.69
CA VAL A 22 37.29 17.08 -13.35
C VAL A 22 37.59 18.59 -13.19
N ARG A 23 38.20 19.23 -14.19
CA ARG A 23 38.42 20.70 -14.18
C ARG A 23 37.12 21.50 -14.23
N GLU A 24 36.15 21.06 -15.02
CA GLU A 24 34.83 21.71 -15.10
C GLU A 24 34.07 21.64 -13.77
N TRP A 25 34.15 20.51 -13.06
CA TRP A 25 33.55 20.35 -11.74
C TRP A 25 34.30 21.11 -10.65
N ASP A 26 35.64 21.14 -10.68
CA ASP A 26 36.45 21.91 -9.73
C ASP A 26 36.14 23.41 -9.83
N LYS A 27 36.00 23.94 -11.05
CA LYS A 27 35.58 25.34 -11.29
C LYS A 27 34.16 25.65 -10.81
N LYS A 28 33.27 24.65 -10.81
CA LYS A 28 31.86 24.78 -10.39
C LYS A 28 31.64 24.23 -8.99
N PHE A 29 32.69 23.88 -8.25
CA PHE A 29 32.59 23.09 -7.03
C PHE A 29 31.71 23.81 -5.99
N ASP A 30 31.99 25.09 -5.74
CA ASP A 30 31.22 25.88 -4.77
C ASP A 30 29.75 26.03 -5.20
N SER A 31 29.49 26.27 -6.50
CA SER A 31 28.12 26.34 -7.02
C SER A 31 27.37 25.01 -6.91
N LEU A 32 28.04 23.89 -7.19
CA LEU A 32 27.49 22.54 -7.05
C LEU A 32 27.27 22.19 -5.58
N LEU A 33 28.18 22.61 -4.69
CA LEU A 33 28.06 22.41 -3.26
C LEU A 33 26.86 23.20 -2.70
N GLN A 34 26.68 24.45 -3.15
CA GLN A 34 25.59 25.33 -2.74
C GLN A 34 24.23 24.88 -3.30
N GLN A 35 24.17 24.41 -4.54
CA GLN A 35 22.97 23.78 -5.12
C GLN A 35 22.57 22.48 -4.38
N ASN A 36 23.53 21.82 -3.72
CA ASN A 36 23.31 20.60 -2.96
C ASN A 36 23.13 20.84 -1.45
N PHE A 37 23.33 22.06 -0.96
CA PHE A 37 23.16 22.38 0.46
C PHE A 37 21.68 22.33 0.83
N GLY A 38 21.30 21.44 1.76
CA GLY A 38 19.91 21.26 2.20
C GLY A 38 19.09 20.27 1.36
N THR A 39 19.52 19.93 0.14
CA THR A 39 18.86 18.91 -0.69
C THR A 39 19.10 17.50 -0.19
N ALA A 40 20.05 17.28 0.73
CA ALA A 40 20.28 15.98 1.38
C ALA A 40 19.06 15.41 2.12
N LYS A 41 18.13 16.27 2.57
CA LYS A 41 16.84 15.83 3.15
C LYS A 41 15.89 15.27 2.08
N LEU A 42 15.95 15.82 0.86
CA LEU A 42 15.19 15.33 -0.28
C LEU A 42 16.01 14.20 -0.90
N ARG A 43 15.59 12.94 -0.76
CA ARG A 43 16.25 11.76 -1.36
C ARG A 43 16.15 11.76 -2.90
N ARG A 44 16.49 12.86 -3.57
CA ARG A 44 16.57 12.98 -5.02
C ARG A 44 17.76 12.17 -5.50
N LYS A 45 17.51 11.17 -6.34
CA LYS A 45 18.58 10.58 -7.14
C LYS A 45 19.19 11.69 -8.00
N LEU A 46 20.49 11.95 -7.83
CA LEU A 46 21.30 12.84 -8.66
C LEU A 46 21.20 12.39 -10.11
N SER A 47 20.31 13.02 -10.85
CA SER A 47 20.18 12.85 -12.29
C SER A 47 20.04 14.24 -12.84
N ASN A 48 20.97 14.64 -13.72
CA ASN A 48 20.85 15.82 -14.58
C ASN A 48 19.77 15.60 -15.66
N GLY A 49 18.61 15.07 -15.25
CA GLY A 49 17.51 14.72 -16.15
C GLY A 49 16.81 15.97 -16.66
N ALA A 50 15.85 15.77 -17.57
CA ALA A 50 14.97 16.83 -18.04
C ALA A 50 14.36 17.60 -16.86
N PRO A 51 14.26 18.95 -16.95
CA PRO A 51 13.66 19.75 -15.91
C PRO A 51 12.27 19.22 -15.56
N VAL A 52 11.99 19.15 -14.25
CA VAL A 52 10.66 18.80 -13.76
C VAL A 52 9.71 19.98 -13.96
N PHE A 53 8.41 19.71 -13.94
CA PHE A 53 7.40 20.75 -14.14
C PHE A 53 7.54 21.90 -13.13
N SER A 54 7.71 21.56 -11.84
CA SER A 54 8.03 22.50 -10.76
C SER A 54 8.64 21.69 -9.61
N GLU A 55 9.75 22.17 -9.06
CA GLU A 55 10.37 21.54 -7.88
C GLU A 55 9.49 21.78 -6.64
N GLU A 56 8.82 22.93 -6.56
CA GLU A 56 7.92 23.31 -5.48
C GLU A 56 6.73 22.35 -5.36
N VAL A 57 6.13 21.95 -6.49
CA VAL A 57 5.04 20.96 -6.51
C VAL A 57 5.56 19.58 -6.07
N ASP A 58 6.74 19.19 -6.55
CA ASP A 58 7.36 17.92 -6.26
C ASP A 58 7.67 17.76 -4.76
N ASP A 59 8.22 18.81 -4.14
CA ASP A 59 8.61 18.85 -2.73
C ASP A 59 7.38 18.92 -1.81
N ALA A 60 6.41 19.80 -2.11
CA ALA A 60 5.16 19.88 -1.34
C ALA A 60 4.36 18.57 -1.40
N LEU A 61 4.40 17.86 -2.53
CA LEU A 61 3.78 16.54 -2.66
C LEU A 61 4.48 15.48 -1.80
N PHE A 62 5.80 15.60 -1.63
CA PHE A 62 6.56 14.72 -0.75
C PHE A 62 6.25 14.97 0.73
N GLU A 63 6.17 16.24 1.14
CA GLU A 63 5.74 16.61 2.50
C GLU A 63 4.32 16.10 2.81
N PHE A 64 3.40 16.20 1.83
CA PHE A 64 2.07 15.60 1.94
C PHE A 64 2.15 14.09 2.20
N LEU A 65 2.96 13.37 1.42
CA LEU A 65 3.14 11.92 1.62
C LEU A 65 3.67 11.63 3.02
N GLU A 66 4.72 12.31 3.47
CA GLU A 66 5.29 12.09 4.81
C GLU A 66 4.28 12.37 5.93
N ARG A 67 3.48 13.44 5.81
CA ARG A 67 2.41 13.77 6.76
C ARG A 67 1.32 12.70 6.81
N GLU A 68 0.87 12.21 5.66
CA GLU A 68 -0.14 11.15 5.62
C GLU A 68 0.40 9.83 6.18
N ARG A 69 1.64 9.48 5.83
CA ARG A 69 2.27 8.23 6.25
C ARG A 69 2.64 8.22 7.73
N SER A 70 3.10 9.33 8.29
CA SER A 70 3.35 9.50 9.73
C SER A 70 2.05 9.37 10.54
N ALA A 71 0.92 9.82 10.00
CA ALA A 71 -0.40 9.58 10.59
C ALA A 71 -0.97 8.18 10.30
N GLY A 72 -0.21 7.31 9.63
CA GLY A 72 -0.61 5.95 9.25
C GLY A 72 -1.68 5.89 8.15
N ARG A 73 -2.04 6.99 7.50
CA ARG A 73 -3.03 6.98 6.43
C ARG A 73 -2.46 6.36 5.15
N ALA A 74 -3.29 5.63 4.43
CA ALA A 74 -2.88 5.00 3.18
C ALA A 74 -2.96 6.01 2.03
N VAL A 75 -1.89 6.09 1.25
CA VAL A 75 -1.76 7.05 0.14
C VAL A 75 -1.73 6.30 -1.19
N SER A 76 -2.78 6.42 -1.99
CA SER A 76 -2.86 5.81 -3.32
C SER A 76 -2.22 6.69 -4.40
N ASN A 77 -1.95 6.12 -5.59
CA ASN A 77 -1.48 6.92 -6.73
C ASN A 77 -2.51 7.97 -7.16
N ARG A 78 -3.81 7.65 -7.08
CA ARG A 78 -4.89 8.59 -7.38
C ARG A 78 -4.85 9.78 -6.40
N LEU A 79 -4.67 9.50 -5.12
CA LEU A 79 -4.56 10.55 -4.10
C LEU A 79 -3.35 11.46 -4.34
N LEU A 80 -2.19 10.88 -4.71
CA LEU A 80 -1.02 11.68 -5.10
C LEU A 80 -1.28 12.55 -6.33
N SER A 81 -1.96 12.01 -7.36
CA SER A 81 -2.33 12.78 -8.55
C SER A 81 -3.26 13.94 -8.20
N GLU A 82 -4.30 13.70 -7.41
CA GLU A 82 -5.26 14.72 -6.98
C GLU A 82 -4.58 15.81 -6.16
N GLU A 83 -3.71 15.43 -5.22
CA GLU A 83 -3.01 16.39 -4.38
C GLU A 83 -1.99 17.21 -5.18
N ALA A 84 -1.25 16.61 -6.10
CA ALA A 84 -0.32 17.32 -6.98
C ALA A 84 -1.04 18.39 -7.82
N VAL A 85 -2.25 18.09 -8.32
CA VAL A 85 -3.07 19.06 -9.06
C VAL A 85 -3.54 20.20 -8.14
N LYS A 86 -3.94 19.90 -6.91
CA LYS A 86 -4.33 20.95 -5.94
C LYS A 86 -3.17 21.88 -5.62
N ILE A 87 -1.98 21.32 -5.37
CA ILE A 87 -0.76 22.09 -5.08
C ILE A 87 -0.41 22.99 -6.27
N ALA A 88 -0.45 22.47 -7.50
CA ALA A 88 -0.17 23.28 -8.67
C ALA A 88 -1.18 24.43 -8.85
N ARG A 89 -2.48 24.20 -8.56
CA ARG A 89 -3.49 25.25 -8.57
C ARG A 89 -3.25 26.31 -7.50
N SER A 90 -2.88 25.91 -6.27
CA SER A 90 -2.59 26.88 -5.20
C SER A 90 -1.38 27.75 -5.50
N LEU A 91 -0.41 27.20 -6.25
CA LEU A 91 0.76 27.93 -6.74
C LEU A 91 0.50 28.69 -8.05
N GLN A 92 -0.73 28.68 -8.56
CA GLN A 92 -1.13 29.32 -9.83
C GLN A 92 -0.31 28.84 -11.05
N LEU A 93 0.16 27.59 -11.01
CA LEU A 93 0.97 26.95 -12.05
C LEU A 93 0.10 26.35 -13.17
N GLY A 94 -0.71 27.19 -13.81
CA GLY A 94 -1.45 26.89 -15.06
C GLY A 94 -2.18 25.52 -15.10
N ASN A 95 -2.29 24.96 -16.31
CA ASN A 95 -2.97 23.69 -16.58
C ASN A 95 -2.06 22.47 -16.30
N PHE A 96 -1.62 22.33 -15.05
CA PHE A 96 -0.89 21.15 -14.63
C PHE A 96 -1.78 19.90 -14.57
N ALA A 97 -1.34 18.82 -15.22
CA ALA A 97 -1.99 17.51 -15.16
C ALA A 97 -1.05 16.47 -14.53
N ALA A 98 -1.42 15.97 -13.35
CA ALA A 98 -0.68 14.91 -12.65
C ALA A 98 -0.94 13.53 -13.25
N SER A 99 -0.51 13.34 -14.49
CA SER A 99 -0.64 12.07 -15.23
C SER A 99 -0.02 10.88 -14.49
N SER A 100 -0.44 9.67 -14.85
CA SER A 100 0.16 8.43 -14.32
C SER A 100 1.68 8.39 -14.53
N GLN A 101 2.16 8.90 -15.66
CA GLN A 101 3.58 8.99 -15.98
C GLN A 101 4.32 10.03 -15.12
N TYR A 102 3.68 11.16 -14.82
CA TYR A 102 4.22 12.15 -13.87
C TYR A 102 4.44 11.50 -12.50
N ILE A 103 3.42 10.84 -11.94
CA ILE A 103 3.53 10.14 -10.65
C ILE A 103 4.60 9.05 -10.68
N LYS A 104 4.69 8.26 -11.75
CA LYS A 104 5.74 7.24 -11.90
C LYS A 104 7.14 7.85 -11.85
N ARG A 105 7.36 8.98 -12.52
CA ARG A 105 8.65 9.69 -12.53
C ARG A 105 8.94 10.33 -11.17
N TRP A 106 7.96 10.98 -10.55
CA TRP A 106 8.06 11.54 -9.21
C TRP A 106 8.46 10.47 -8.19
N LYS A 107 7.77 9.33 -8.18
CA LYS A 107 8.11 8.18 -7.32
C LYS A 107 9.56 7.70 -7.51
N LYS A 108 10.05 7.67 -8.74
CA LYS A 108 11.45 7.30 -9.04
C LYS A 108 12.44 8.32 -8.48
N ARG A 109 12.11 9.62 -8.53
CA ARG A 109 12.96 10.71 -8.01
C ARG A 109 13.07 10.66 -6.48
N PHE A 110 11.94 10.48 -5.80
CA PHE A 110 11.84 10.51 -4.34
C PHE A 110 12.03 9.14 -3.66
N GLY A 111 12.28 8.08 -4.45
CA GLY A 111 12.43 6.73 -3.92
C GLY A 111 11.16 6.24 -3.23
N VAL A 112 9.99 6.44 -3.83
CA VAL A 112 8.68 6.02 -3.32
C VAL A 112 8.18 4.81 -4.12
N THR A 113 7.63 3.81 -3.45
CA THR A 113 7.04 2.63 -4.11
C THR A 113 5.69 2.25 -3.49
N MET A 114 4.87 1.52 -4.25
CA MET A 114 3.65 0.93 -3.69
C MET A 114 4.05 -0.27 -2.82
N ARG A 115 3.60 -0.29 -1.57
CA ARG A 115 3.84 -1.37 -0.61
C ARG A 115 2.50 -1.97 -0.18
N GLN A 116 2.52 -3.27 0.07
CA GLN A 116 1.39 -3.99 0.66
C GLN A 116 1.53 -3.98 2.18
N PHE A 117 0.41 -3.83 2.85
CA PHE A 117 0.33 -4.00 4.29
C PHE A 117 0.77 -5.42 4.67
N THR A 118 1.69 -5.51 5.62
CA THR A 118 2.22 -6.78 6.13
C THR A 118 1.56 -7.04 7.47
N ASN A 119 0.72 -8.07 7.52
CA ASN A 119 0.34 -8.72 8.78
C ASN A 119 1.33 -9.85 9.02
N ASP A 120 1.93 -9.89 10.19
CA ASP A 120 2.72 -11.06 10.62
C ASP A 120 1.79 -12.27 10.65
N SER A 121 1.99 -13.22 9.74
CA SER A 121 1.24 -14.47 9.71
C SER A 121 1.83 -15.46 10.71
N GLN A 122 0.96 -16.20 11.39
CA GLN A 122 1.37 -17.34 12.20
C GLN A 122 1.72 -18.51 11.28
N LYS A 123 2.89 -19.14 11.49
CA LYS A 123 3.28 -20.37 10.78
C LYS A 123 2.30 -21.49 11.13
N THR A 124 1.82 -22.22 10.14
CA THR A 124 0.99 -23.42 10.34
C THR A 124 1.83 -24.58 10.90
N PRO A 125 1.41 -25.25 11.99
CA PRO A 125 2.09 -26.44 12.53
C PRO A 125 1.96 -27.69 11.63
N ASP A 126 2.96 -28.56 11.66
CA ASP A 126 3.02 -29.82 10.88
C ASP A 126 1.90 -30.83 11.21
N ASP A 127 1.34 -30.74 12.42
CA ASP A 127 0.26 -31.60 12.92
C ASP A 127 -1.05 -31.49 12.12
N PHE A 128 -1.27 -30.39 11.40
CA PHE A 128 -2.45 -30.22 10.53
C PHE A 128 -2.53 -31.25 9.40
N SER A 129 -1.38 -31.77 8.94
CA SER A 129 -1.34 -32.68 7.79
C SER A 129 -2.03 -34.02 8.07
N LYS A 130 -1.92 -34.55 9.30
CA LYS A 130 -2.55 -35.81 9.72
C LYS A 130 -4.06 -35.63 9.91
N ALA A 131 -4.47 -34.56 10.59
CA ALA A 131 -5.88 -34.24 10.80
C ALA A 131 -6.62 -34.01 9.47
N ALA A 132 -5.99 -33.30 8.52
CA ALA A 132 -6.56 -33.08 7.19
C ALA A 132 -6.77 -34.38 6.41
N LYS A 133 -5.84 -35.34 6.49
CA LYS A 133 -5.98 -36.66 5.84
C LYS A 133 -7.14 -37.45 6.44
N ALA A 134 -7.24 -37.53 7.76
CA ALA A 134 -8.33 -38.22 8.45
C ALA A 134 -9.70 -37.63 8.08
N PHE A 135 -9.81 -36.30 8.08
CA PHE A 135 -11.03 -35.59 7.69
C PHE A 135 -11.45 -35.89 6.25
N ARG A 136 -10.52 -35.80 5.28
CA ARG A 136 -10.80 -36.10 3.86
C ARG A 136 -11.29 -37.53 3.69
N SER A 137 -10.68 -38.48 4.38
CA SER A 137 -11.11 -39.89 4.31
C SER A 137 -12.54 -40.05 4.83
N ALA A 138 -12.88 -39.46 5.97
CA ALA A 138 -14.22 -39.56 6.56
C ALA A 138 -15.29 -38.92 5.65
N VAL A 139 -15.02 -37.73 5.09
CA VAL A 139 -15.94 -37.04 4.17
C VAL A 139 -16.18 -37.86 2.91
N ASN A 140 -15.15 -38.47 2.33
CA ASN A 140 -15.30 -39.31 1.14
C ASN A 140 -16.13 -40.56 1.42
N SER A 141 -15.94 -41.20 2.58
CA SER A 141 -16.75 -42.36 2.99
C SER A 141 -18.23 -42.00 3.17
N LEU A 142 -18.53 -40.86 3.79
CA LEU A 142 -19.90 -40.36 3.94
C LEU A 142 -20.54 -40.04 2.59
N ARG A 143 -19.77 -39.40 1.70
CA ARG A 143 -20.22 -39.10 0.34
C ARG A 143 -20.60 -40.35 -0.44
N ALA A 144 -19.78 -41.39 -0.40
CA ALA A 144 -20.05 -42.65 -1.09
C ALA A 144 -21.25 -43.39 -0.49
N ARG A 145 -21.43 -43.35 0.84
CA ARG A 145 -22.51 -44.04 1.54
C ARG A 145 -23.89 -43.43 1.29
N HIS A 146 -23.97 -42.10 1.21
CA HIS A 146 -25.22 -41.35 1.15
C HIS A 146 -25.49 -40.70 -0.21
N ASP A 147 -24.67 -41.02 -1.22
CA ASP A 147 -24.75 -40.45 -2.57
C ASP A 147 -24.80 -38.92 -2.59
N TYR A 148 -23.98 -38.27 -1.75
CA TYR A 148 -23.94 -36.81 -1.71
C TYR A 148 -23.34 -36.25 -3.00
N THR A 149 -24.13 -35.48 -3.73
CA THR A 149 -23.66 -34.74 -4.90
C THR A 149 -22.88 -33.48 -4.46
N PRO A 150 -22.09 -32.86 -5.35
CA PRO A 150 -21.47 -31.56 -5.07
C PRO A 150 -22.47 -30.45 -4.68
N TYR A 151 -23.75 -30.60 -5.01
CA TYR A 151 -24.80 -29.68 -4.60
C TYR A 151 -25.17 -29.83 -3.11
N ASN A 152 -25.06 -31.04 -2.55
CA ASN A 152 -25.40 -31.32 -1.15
C ASN A 152 -24.28 -30.96 -0.17
N MET A 153 -23.08 -30.66 -0.67
CA MET A 153 -21.92 -30.29 0.13
C MET A 153 -21.69 -28.78 0.01
N CYS A 154 -21.75 -28.06 1.13
CA CYS A 154 -21.43 -26.64 1.15
C CYS A 154 -20.39 -26.36 2.23
N ASN A 155 -19.42 -25.52 1.90
CA ASN A 155 -18.47 -24.99 2.86
C ASN A 155 -19.07 -23.72 3.46
N MET A 156 -19.20 -23.70 4.79
CA MET A 156 -19.74 -22.58 5.55
C MET A 156 -18.67 -22.05 6.48
N ASP A 157 -18.49 -20.74 6.50
CA ASP A 157 -17.60 -20.09 7.45
C ASP A 157 -18.20 -18.77 7.94
N GLN A 158 -17.86 -18.40 9.18
CA GLN A 158 -18.22 -17.12 9.77
C GLN A 158 -17.08 -16.13 9.57
N THR A 159 -17.37 -15.05 8.85
CA THR A 159 -16.42 -13.95 8.67
C THR A 159 -16.97 -12.68 9.28
N MET A 160 -16.08 -11.84 9.82
CA MET A 160 -16.46 -10.51 10.28
C MET A 160 -16.44 -9.55 9.10
N VAL A 161 -17.59 -8.97 8.78
CA VAL A 161 -17.68 -7.80 7.91
C VAL A 161 -17.37 -6.58 8.75
N ARG A 162 -16.23 -5.95 8.49
CA ARG A 162 -15.79 -4.74 9.20
C ARG A 162 -16.50 -3.53 8.62
N MET A 163 -16.93 -2.61 9.49
CA MET A 163 -17.47 -1.33 9.03
C MET A 163 -16.39 -0.46 8.36
N ASP A 164 -15.17 -0.54 8.88
CA ASP A 164 -14.00 0.11 8.29
C ASP A 164 -13.06 -0.93 7.68
N SER A 165 -12.85 -0.83 6.37
CA SER A 165 -11.87 -1.64 5.63
C SER A 165 -10.70 -0.73 5.22
N PRO A 166 -9.58 -0.72 5.98
CA PRO A 166 -8.41 0.08 5.64
C PRO A 166 -7.84 -0.40 4.30
N ALA A 167 -7.25 0.53 3.54
CA ALA A 167 -6.59 0.16 2.29
C ALA A 167 -5.44 -0.83 2.55
N SER A 168 -5.33 -1.85 1.70
CA SER A 168 -4.29 -2.88 1.83
C SER A 168 -2.95 -2.47 1.22
N ARG A 169 -2.91 -1.35 0.49
CA ARG A 169 -1.73 -0.88 -0.23
C ARG A 169 -1.57 0.63 -0.08
N THR A 170 -0.32 1.09 0.02
CA THR A 170 0.01 2.51 0.15
C THR A 170 1.35 2.82 -0.53
N ASN A 171 1.50 4.04 -1.03
CA ASN A 171 2.81 4.58 -1.38
C ASN A 171 3.61 4.82 -0.10
N ASN A 172 4.88 4.44 -0.12
CA ASN A 172 5.80 4.63 1.00
C ASN A 172 7.23 4.80 0.52
N VAL A 173 8.08 5.42 1.33
CA VAL A 173 9.50 5.59 1.03
C VAL A 173 10.20 4.22 1.03
N VAL A 174 11.08 4.02 0.06
CA VAL A 174 11.91 2.81 -0.08
C VAL A 174 12.90 2.73 1.09
N GLY A 175 13.01 1.55 1.70
CA GLY A 175 13.93 1.27 2.81
C GLY A 175 13.25 1.15 4.18
N GLU A 176 11.96 1.47 4.30
CA GLU A 176 11.22 1.21 5.55
C GLU A 176 10.92 -0.29 5.73
N SER A 177 11.26 -0.80 6.92
CA SER A 177 11.11 -2.21 7.29
C SER A 177 9.64 -2.59 7.52
N THR A 178 8.84 -1.68 8.05
CA THR A 178 7.43 -1.92 8.40
C THR A 178 6.54 -0.82 7.87
N VAL A 179 5.47 -1.21 7.16
CA VAL A 179 4.49 -0.29 6.58
C VAL A 179 3.21 -0.37 7.41
N ARG A 180 3.05 0.57 8.35
CA ARG A 180 1.83 0.67 9.16
C ARG A 180 0.75 1.43 8.42
N ILE A 181 -0.47 0.90 8.46
CA ILE A 181 -1.69 1.60 8.05
C ILE A 181 -2.56 1.68 9.29
N ALA A 182 -2.82 2.90 9.76
CA ALA A 182 -3.66 3.16 10.92
C ALA A 182 -5.08 2.75 10.58
N ASN A 183 -5.67 1.96 11.48
CA ASN A 183 -7.10 1.72 11.49
C ASN A 183 -7.72 2.75 12.44
N THR A 184 -8.94 3.18 12.14
CA THR A 184 -9.77 4.14 12.89
C THR A 184 -10.11 3.73 14.34
N GLY A 185 -9.41 2.74 14.92
CA GLY A 185 -9.76 2.13 16.21
C GLY A 185 -11.05 1.29 16.17
N CYS A 186 -11.87 1.46 15.13
CA CYS A 186 -13.08 0.72 14.82
C CYS A 186 -12.82 -0.63 14.13
N ALA A 187 -11.58 -1.14 14.12
CA ALA A 187 -11.26 -2.43 13.49
C ALA A 187 -12.04 -3.63 14.08
N ARG A 188 -12.55 -3.46 15.31
CA ARG A 188 -13.44 -4.40 16.02
C ARG A 188 -14.93 -4.11 15.82
N ARG A 189 -15.29 -2.97 15.23
CA ARG A 189 -16.67 -2.64 14.83
C ARG A 189 -16.97 -3.29 13.50
N GLY A 190 -17.79 -4.33 13.59
CA GLY A 190 -18.24 -5.12 12.46
C GLY A 190 -19.36 -6.03 12.93
N PHE A 191 -20.00 -6.69 11.98
CA PHE A 191 -20.96 -7.75 12.26
C PHE A 191 -20.44 -9.06 11.68
N THR A 192 -20.88 -10.17 12.26
CA THR A 192 -20.51 -11.49 11.76
C THR A 192 -21.49 -11.86 10.65
N VAL A 193 -20.98 -12.40 9.56
CA VAL A 193 -21.80 -12.98 8.50
C VAL A 193 -21.35 -14.42 8.32
N ALA A 194 -22.29 -15.34 8.36
CA ALA A 194 -22.06 -16.70 7.92
C ALA A 194 -22.33 -16.77 6.42
N LEU A 195 -21.31 -17.20 5.68
CA LEU A 195 -21.38 -17.39 4.23
C LEU A 195 -21.23 -18.87 3.93
N ALA A 196 -22.03 -19.38 3.02
CA ALA A 196 -21.93 -20.76 2.57
C ALA A 196 -21.93 -20.84 1.05
N ALA A 197 -21.00 -21.62 0.50
CA ALA A 197 -20.88 -21.89 -0.92
C ALA A 197 -20.82 -23.39 -1.17
N CYS A 198 -21.60 -23.86 -2.14
CA CYS A 198 -21.71 -25.27 -2.44
C CYS A 198 -20.61 -25.72 -3.42
N ALA A 199 -20.20 -26.99 -3.29
CA ALA A 199 -19.08 -27.56 -4.04
C ALA A 199 -19.36 -27.70 -5.54
N SER A 200 -20.60 -27.49 -5.98
CA SER A 200 -21.00 -27.40 -7.40
C SER A 200 -20.41 -26.19 -8.14
N GLY A 201 -19.75 -25.25 -7.46
CA GLY A 201 -18.95 -24.19 -8.08
C GLY A 201 -19.72 -22.95 -8.54
N GLY A 202 -21.04 -22.93 -8.42
CA GLY A 202 -21.88 -21.80 -8.83
C GLY A 202 -22.96 -21.38 -7.83
N HIS A 203 -23.23 -22.18 -6.80
CA HIS A 203 -24.34 -21.94 -5.87
C HIS A 203 -23.84 -21.39 -4.53
N LYS A 204 -24.23 -20.15 -4.22
CA LYS A 204 -24.00 -19.50 -2.92
C LYS A 204 -25.33 -19.42 -2.18
N LEU A 205 -25.34 -19.84 -0.93
CA LEU A 205 -26.51 -19.68 -0.07
C LEU A 205 -26.65 -18.21 0.34
N PRO A 206 -27.87 -17.75 0.68
CA PRO A 206 -28.08 -16.41 1.21
C PRO A 206 -27.18 -16.14 2.41
N ALA A 207 -26.62 -14.93 2.46
CA ALA A 207 -25.76 -14.52 3.57
C ALA A 207 -26.58 -14.44 4.87
N PHE A 208 -26.11 -15.12 5.92
CA PHE A 208 -26.76 -15.07 7.22
C PHE A 208 -26.03 -14.06 8.13
N VAL A 209 -26.67 -12.93 8.39
CA VAL A 209 -26.09 -11.85 9.19
C VAL A 209 -26.34 -12.11 10.67
N VAL A 210 -25.28 -12.27 11.44
CA VAL A 210 -25.29 -12.42 12.89
C VAL A 210 -24.93 -11.08 13.52
N LEU A 211 -25.96 -10.36 13.97
CA LEU A 211 -25.81 -9.14 14.76
C LEU A 211 -25.62 -9.53 16.23
N LYS A 212 -24.48 -9.14 16.82
CA LYS A 212 -24.29 -9.24 18.27
C LYS A 212 -24.91 -8.03 18.95
N GLU A 213 -26.01 -8.26 19.63
CA GLU A 213 -26.63 -7.29 20.53
C GLU A 213 -25.98 -7.38 21.92
N PRO A 214 -25.71 -6.27 22.62
CA PRO A 214 -25.18 -6.29 23.99
C PRO A 214 -26.05 -7.09 24.96
N SER A 215 -27.35 -7.14 24.69
CA SER A 215 -28.35 -7.90 25.46
C SER A 215 -28.42 -9.39 25.09
N GLY A 216 -27.70 -9.82 24.04
CA GLY A 216 -27.79 -11.16 23.45
C GLY A 216 -29.12 -11.43 22.72
N ARG A 217 -30.02 -10.43 22.61
CA ARG A 217 -31.31 -10.55 21.94
C ARG A 217 -31.45 -9.45 20.88
N ILE A 218 -31.91 -9.83 19.69
CA ILE A 218 -32.23 -8.85 18.65
C ILE A 218 -33.54 -8.13 19.05
N PRO A 219 -33.58 -6.79 19.14
CA PRO A 219 -34.79 -6.06 19.48
C PRO A 219 -35.89 -6.35 18.47
N THR A 220 -37.12 -6.53 18.94
CA THR A 220 -38.29 -6.84 18.10
C THR A 220 -38.47 -5.83 16.95
N LYS A 221 -38.08 -4.57 17.18
CA LYS A 221 -38.10 -3.50 16.18
C LYS A 221 -37.11 -3.74 15.02
N ALA A 222 -35.97 -4.37 15.27
CA ALA A 222 -34.98 -4.68 14.24
C ALA A 222 -35.51 -5.76 13.29
N PHE A 223 -36.21 -6.78 13.80
CA PHE A 223 -36.87 -7.81 12.98
C PHE A 223 -37.91 -7.20 12.02
N MET A 224 -38.70 -6.23 12.49
CA MET A 224 -39.70 -5.56 11.64
C MET A 224 -39.10 -4.63 10.58
N SER A 225 -37.82 -4.27 10.72
CA SER A 225 -37.12 -3.36 9.80
C SER A 225 -36.22 -4.08 8.79
N LEU A 226 -35.91 -5.36 9.00
CA LEU A 226 -35.08 -6.15 8.10
C LEU A 226 -35.92 -6.58 6.88
N ARG A 227 -35.71 -5.92 5.75
CA ARG A 227 -36.26 -6.33 4.45
C ARG A 227 -35.21 -7.12 3.68
N ILE A 228 -35.64 -8.20 3.03
CA ILE A 228 -34.81 -8.92 2.05
C ILE A 228 -34.74 -8.02 0.80
N PRO A 229 -33.55 -7.62 0.32
CA PRO A 229 -33.46 -6.82 -0.89
C PRO A 229 -33.92 -7.67 -2.09
N GLY A 230 -35.06 -7.32 -2.70
CA GLY A 230 -35.59 -8.00 -3.88
C GLY A 230 -37.07 -8.37 -3.84
N GLU A 231 -37.77 -8.10 -2.73
CA GLU A 231 -39.24 -8.03 -2.66
C GLU A 231 -39.73 -6.59 -2.48
#